data_AF-A0A7J7K562-F1
#
_entry.id   AF-A0A7J7K562-F1
#
_cell.length_a   1.000
_cell.length_b   1.000
_cell.length_c   1.000
_cell.angle_alpha   90.00
_cell.angle_beta   90.00
_cell.angle_gamma   90.00
#
_symmetry.space_group_name_H-M   'P 1'
#
loop_
_entity.id
_entity.type
_entity.pdbx_description
1 polymer ?
#
loop_
_entity_poly.entity_id
_entity_poly.type
_entity_poly.pdbx_seq_one_letter_code
_entity_poly.pdbx_strand_id
1 'polypeptide(L)'
;MLISNWSAVLMATIRLLVVTFPLKAAIYASARRVKVSIGLIYILCIGLQAFFVAISAMFGYSLITELLQYLNPILFNILPMTVCLVLTVMLLIQFGRAHAKTKDLVNQTQLDERAKEQRKLTFTSLLTLAFFIITYLPLVIHELIAIANFNISYLYHTKTHTLNQVTLILQCCNHTGNFFIYIIANSTLRMNFLQRFTKVKAAVGVDSTTPSV
;
A
#
# COMPACT_ATOMS: atom_id res chain seq x y z
N MET A 1 -5.35 9.22 -5.36
CA MET A 1 -5.04 7.80 -5.66
C MET A 1 -3.57 7.59 -6.01
N LEU A 2 -2.99 8.40 -6.92
CA LEU A 2 -1.57 8.35 -7.35
C LEU A 2 -0.56 8.06 -6.22
N ILE A 3 -0.52 8.96 -5.24
CA ILE A 3 0.44 8.92 -4.14
C ILE A 3 0.24 7.64 -3.31
N SER A 4 -1.00 7.21 -3.14
CA SER A 4 -1.35 6.03 -2.34
C SER A 4 -0.81 4.74 -2.97
N ASN A 5 -0.96 4.59 -4.29
CA ASN A 5 -0.49 3.41 -5.02
C ASN A 5 1.04 3.32 -5.00
N TRP A 6 1.73 4.44 -5.26
CA TRP A 6 3.19 4.50 -5.19
C TRP A 6 3.74 4.36 -3.75
N SER A 7 2.99 4.83 -2.75
CA SER A 7 3.31 4.59 -1.34
C SER A 7 3.21 3.10 -0.98
N ALA A 8 2.24 2.38 -1.54
CA ALA A 8 2.13 0.93 -1.36
C ALA A 8 3.35 0.21 -1.97
N VAL A 9 3.79 0.61 -3.16
CA VAL A 9 5.02 0.10 -3.79
C VAL A 9 6.25 0.38 -2.92
N LEU A 10 6.38 1.59 -2.38
CA LEU A 10 7.47 1.94 -1.47
C LEU A 10 7.46 1.04 -0.22
N MET A 11 6.29 0.83 0.38
CA MET A 11 6.14 -0.04 1.56
C MET A 11 6.50 -1.49 1.25
N ALA A 12 6.09 -2.02 0.10
CA ALA A 12 6.48 -3.35 -0.37
C ALA A 12 8.00 -3.45 -0.59
N THR A 13 8.60 -2.42 -1.19
CA THR A 13 10.04 -2.34 -1.45
C THR A 13 10.84 -2.33 -0.14
N ILE A 14 10.46 -1.49 0.82
CA ILE A 14 11.10 -1.42 2.14
C ILE A 14 11.04 -2.78 2.83
N ARG A 15 9.89 -3.47 2.78
CA ARG A 15 9.77 -4.81 3.37
C ARG A 15 10.67 -5.83 2.70
N LEU A 16 10.68 -5.86 1.37
CA LEU A 16 11.55 -6.76 0.63
C LEU A 16 13.00 -6.53 1.04
N LEU A 17 13.44 -5.27 1.16
CA LEU A 17 14.79 -4.93 1.61
C LEU A 17 15.09 -5.39 3.03
N VAL A 18 14.16 -5.18 3.97
CA VAL A 18 14.30 -5.60 5.37
C VAL A 18 14.40 -7.13 5.47
N VAL A 19 13.57 -7.85 4.70
CA VAL A 19 13.55 -9.32 4.70
C VAL A 19 14.78 -9.91 4.00
N THR A 20 15.20 -9.32 2.89
CA THR A 20 16.33 -9.83 2.09
C THR A 20 17.67 -9.49 2.76
N PHE A 21 17.77 -8.34 3.43
CA PHE A 21 19.00 -7.84 4.02
C PHE A 21 18.81 -7.44 5.50
N PRO A 22 18.55 -8.40 6.41
CA PRO A 22 18.25 -8.09 7.81
C PRO A 22 19.37 -7.32 8.51
N LEU A 23 20.64 -7.64 8.22
CA LEU A 23 21.80 -6.94 8.79
C LEU A 23 21.92 -5.47 8.35
N LYS A 24 21.38 -5.14 7.17
CA LYS A 24 21.37 -3.77 6.64
C LYS A 24 20.00 -3.11 6.77
N ALA A 25 19.02 -3.77 7.40
CA ALA A 25 17.66 -3.25 7.55
C ALA A 25 17.66 -1.90 8.28
N ALA A 26 18.46 -1.74 9.33
CA ALA A 26 18.59 -0.47 10.05
C ALA A 26 19.10 0.68 9.17
N ILE A 27 19.95 0.37 8.18
CA ILE A 27 20.51 1.35 7.25
C ILE A 27 19.46 1.74 6.19
N TYR A 28 18.78 0.76 5.60
CA TYR A 28 17.81 1.00 4.53
C TYR A 28 16.46 1.51 5.03
N ALA A 29 15.96 1.00 6.15
CA ALA A 29 14.65 1.32 6.73
C ALA A 29 14.72 2.34 7.88
N SER A 30 15.77 3.17 7.93
CA SER A 30 15.85 4.25 8.93
C SER A 30 14.69 5.25 8.77
N ALA A 31 14.14 5.73 9.89
CA ALA A 31 12.98 6.61 9.89
C ALA A 31 13.20 7.88 9.03
N ARG A 32 14.42 8.44 9.03
CA ARG A 32 14.78 9.60 8.21
C ARG A 32 14.70 9.29 6.72
N ARG A 33 15.24 8.16 6.27
CA ARG A 33 15.23 7.78 4.85
C ARG A 33 13.82 7.45 4.38
N VAL A 34 13.03 6.74 5.18
CA VAL A 34 11.62 6.46 4.85
C VAL A 34 10.84 7.77 4.69
N LYS A 35 11.01 8.75 5.59
CA LYS A 35 10.38 10.07 5.47
C LYS A 35 10.81 10.81 4.19
N VAL A 36 12.11 10.77 3.87
CA VAL A 36 12.63 11.37 2.63
C VAL A 36 12.07 10.68 1.39
N SER A 37 12.03 9.34 1.36
CA SER A 37 11.44 8.58 0.26
C SER A 37 9.96 8.89 0.06
N ILE A 38 9.18 8.98 1.14
CA ILE A 38 7.78 9.43 1.07
C ILE A 38 7.72 10.84 0.50
N GLY A 39 8.51 11.79 1.02
CA GLY A 39 8.55 13.17 0.51
C GLY A 39 8.90 13.25 -0.99
N LEU A 40 9.87 12.46 -1.45
CA LEU A 40 10.24 12.38 -2.86
C LEU A 40 9.11 11.85 -3.73
N ILE A 41 8.38 10.82 -3.28
CA ILE A 41 7.20 10.32 -3.99
C ILE A 41 6.15 11.43 -4.12
N TYR A 42 5.87 12.16 -3.04
CA TYR A 42 4.92 13.29 -3.09
C TYR A 42 5.35 14.35 -4.10
N ILE A 43 6.61 14.80 -4.03
CA ILE A 43 7.15 15.81 -4.96
C ILE A 43 7.05 15.32 -6.41
N LEU A 44 7.43 14.07 -6.68
CA LEU A 44 7.40 13.50 -8.02
C LEU A 44 5.97 13.35 -8.55
N CYS A 45 5.04 12.90 -7.71
CA CYS A 45 3.62 12.77 -8.08
C CYS A 45 2.98 14.14 -8.38
N ILE A 46 3.25 15.15 -7.54
CA ILE A 46 2.74 16.51 -7.72
C ILE A 46 3.38 17.15 -8.96
N GLY A 47 4.70 17.01 -9.13
CA GLY A 47 5.42 17.53 -10.28
C GLY A 47 4.93 16.94 -11.60
N LEU A 48 4.70 15.63 -11.64
CA LEU A 48 4.15 14.94 -12.80
C LEU A 48 2.73 15.43 -13.14
N GLN A 49 1.88 15.61 -12.13
CA GLN A 49 0.54 16.16 -12.33
C GLN A 49 0.59 17.60 -12.86
N ALA A 50 1.45 18.45 -12.28
CA ALA A 50 1.62 19.83 -12.73
C ALA A 50 2.15 19.90 -14.17
N PHE A 51 3.08 19.02 -14.53
CA PHE A 51 3.59 18.90 -15.89
C PHE A 51 2.49 18.57 -16.90
N PHE A 52 1.62 17.61 -16.62
CA PHE A 52 0.51 17.27 -17.49
C PHE A 52 -0.51 18.40 -17.64
N VAL A 53 -0.80 19.13 -16.57
CA VAL A 53 -1.65 20.33 -16.61
C VAL A 53 -1.02 21.41 -17.49
N ALA A 54 0.28 21.69 -17.33
CA ALA A 54 0.98 22.71 -18.11
C ALA A 54 1.02 22.36 -19.60
N ILE A 55 1.29 21.10 -19.93
CA ILE A 55 1.26 20.60 -21.31
C ILE A 55 -0.14 20.72 -21.90
N SER A 56 -1.19 20.35 -21.15
CA SER A 56 -2.60 20.49 -21.58
C SER A 56 -2.97 21.94 -21.92
N ALA A 57 -2.44 22.89 -21.17
CA ALA A 57 -2.64 24.31 -21.45
C ALA A 57 -1.90 24.79 -22.70
N MET A 58 -0.75 24.19 -23.04
CA MET A 58 0.09 24.63 -24.16
C MET A 58 -0.34 24.08 -25.53
N PHE A 59 -0.65 22.78 -25.64
CA PHE A 59 -0.93 22.15 -26.94
C PHE A 59 -2.42 21.93 -27.22
N GLY A 60 -3.29 22.41 -26.33
CA GLY A 60 -4.73 22.22 -26.43
C GLY A 60 -5.19 20.89 -25.83
N TYR A 61 -6.43 20.90 -25.35
CA TYR A 61 -6.95 19.79 -24.53
C TYR A 61 -7.14 18.49 -25.32
N SER A 62 -7.53 18.52 -26.61
CA SER A 62 -7.96 17.31 -27.34
C SER A 62 -6.86 16.25 -27.45
N LEU A 63 -5.71 16.57 -28.05
CA LEU A 63 -4.60 15.61 -28.27
C LEU A 63 -4.04 15.06 -26.94
N ILE A 64 -3.91 15.94 -25.94
CA ILE A 64 -3.31 15.56 -24.66
C ILE A 64 -4.28 14.75 -23.82
N THR A 65 -5.59 15.04 -23.87
CA THR A 65 -6.59 14.21 -23.17
C THR A 65 -6.63 12.79 -23.71
N GLU A 66 -6.48 12.61 -25.02
CA GLU A 66 -6.42 11.28 -25.64
C GLU A 66 -5.19 10.50 -25.15
N LEU A 67 -4.00 11.12 -25.16
CA LEU A 67 -2.79 10.49 -24.65
C LEU A 67 -2.88 10.18 -23.14
N LEU A 68 -3.39 11.13 -22.35
CA LEU A 68 -3.55 11.00 -20.89
C LEU A 68 -4.52 9.88 -20.52
N GLN A 69 -5.55 9.65 -21.33
CA GLN A 69 -6.51 8.58 -21.08
C GLN A 69 -5.86 7.19 -21.10
N TYR A 70 -4.81 6.98 -21.90
CA TYR A 70 -4.04 5.74 -21.89
C TYR A 70 -2.96 5.75 -20.82
N LEU A 71 -2.21 6.85 -20.68
CA LEU A 71 -1.09 6.93 -19.76
C LEU A 71 -1.50 6.87 -18.30
N ASN A 72 -2.61 7.51 -17.92
CA ASN A 72 -3.06 7.58 -16.53
C ASN A 72 -3.34 6.19 -15.91
N PRO A 73 -4.21 5.34 -16.48
CA PRO A 73 -4.47 4.02 -15.91
C PRO A 73 -3.20 3.14 -15.90
N ILE A 74 -2.35 3.26 -16.93
CA ILE A 74 -1.09 2.51 -16.99
C ILE A 74 -0.13 2.94 -15.88
N LEU A 75 0.23 4.22 -15.83
CA LEU A 75 1.24 4.74 -14.91
C LEU A 75 0.79 4.73 -13.45
N PHE A 76 -0.52 4.89 -13.21
CA PHE A 76 -1.02 5.14 -11.85
C PHE A 76 -1.75 3.94 -11.26
N ASN A 77 -2.25 3.01 -12.08
CA ASN A 77 -2.94 1.83 -11.58
C ASN A 77 -2.19 0.54 -11.94
N ILE A 78 -1.94 0.29 -13.23
CA ILE A 78 -1.38 -0.99 -13.70
C ILE A 78 0.08 -1.14 -13.26
N LEU A 79 0.94 -0.17 -13.56
CA LEU A 79 2.38 -0.24 -13.28
C LEU A 79 2.66 -0.39 -11.77
N PRO A 80 2.11 0.43 -10.86
CA PRO A 80 2.34 0.26 -9.43
C PRO A 80 1.82 -1.09 -8.92
N MET A 81 0.70 -1.57 -9.47
CA MET A 81 0.13 -2.87 -9.11
C MET A 81 1.05 -4.02 -9.53
N THR A 82 1.54 -4.02 -10.77
CA THR A 82 2.48 -5.03 -11.26
C THR A 82 3.76 -5.03 -10.44
N VAL A 83 4.34 -3.86 -10.17
CA VAL A 83 5.55 -3.74 -9.33
C VAL A 83 5.28 -4.28 -7.92
N CYS A 84 4.16 -3.89 -7.30
CA CYS A 84 3.78 -4.36 -5.97
C CYS A 84 3.60 -5.89 -5.93
N LEU A 85 2.95 -6.46 -6.95
CA LEU A 85 2.75 -7.91 -7.08
C LEU A 85 4.09 -8.64 -7.20
N VAL A 86 4.98 -8.18 -8.10
CA VAL A 86 6.32 -8.76 -8.29
C VAL A 86 7.12 -8.70 -6.98
N LEU A 87 7.18 -7.54 -6.34
CA LEU A 87 7.90 -7.38 -5.07
C LEU A 87 7.36 -8.29 -3.98
N THR A 88 6.03 -8.47 -3.93
CA THR A 88 5.41 -9.33 -2.93
C THR A 88 5.67 -10.80 -3.20
N VAL A 89 5.63 -11.25 -4.46
CA VAL A 89 6.03 -12.61 -4.86
C VAL A 89 7.50 -12.86 -4.50
N MET A 90 8.40 -11.91 -4.81
CA MET A 90 9.80 -11.99 -4.41
C MET A 90 9.96 -12.13 -2.89
N LEU A 91 9.20 -11.36 -2.12
CA LEU A 91 9.21 -11.41 -0.66
C LEU A 91 8.73 -12.78 -0.14
N LEU A 92 7.73 -13.39 -0.75
CA LEU A 92 7.28 -14.75 -0.41
C LEU A 92 8.35 -15.80 -0.70
N ILE A 93 9.01 -15.71 -1.85
CA ILE A 93 10.12 -16.60 -2.21
C ILE A 93 11.25 -16.47 -1.18
N GLN A 94 11.64 -15.24 -0.84
CA GLN A 94 12.70 -15.00 0.14
C GLN A 94 12.32 -15.52 1.52
N PHE A 95 11.07 -15.37 1.94
CA PHE A 95 10.59 -15.96 3.20
C PHE A 95 10.65 -17.48 3.19
N GLY A 96 10.25 -18.13 2.09
CA GLY A 96 10.36 -19.59 1.94
C GLY A 96 11.80 -20.07 2.06
N ARG A 97 12.74 -19.37 1.40
CA ARG A 97 14.17 -19.69 1.46
C ARG A 97 14.76 -19.45 2.85
N ALA A 98 14.39 -18.35 3.50
CA ALA A 98 14.83 -18.05 4.86
C ALA A 98 14.30 -19.11 5.84
N HIS A 99 13.05 -19.54 5.70
CA HIS A 99 12.47 -20.58 6.57
C HIS A 99 13.15 -21.94 6.40
N ALA A 100 13.50 -22.32 5.16
CA ALA A 100 14.25 -23.55 4.89
C ALA A 100 15.62 -23.54 5.60
N LYS A 101 16.40 -22.44 5.45
CA LYS A 101 17.71 -22.29 6.10
C LYS A 101 17.64 -22.35 7.62
N THR A 102 16.57 -21.81 8.21
CA THR A 102 16.39 -21.79 9.66
C THR A 102 16.07 -23.18 10.23
N LYS A 103 15.43 -24.07 9.45
CA LYS A 103 15.16 -25.45 9.89
C LYS A 103 16.42 -26.28 10.08
N ASP A 104 17.48 -25.98 9.31
CA ASP A 104 18.73 -26.76 9.34
C ASP A 104 19.65 -26.38 10.51
N LEU A 105 19.44 -25.21 11.15
CA LEU A 105 20.34 -24.64 12.16
C LEU A 105 19.86 -24.81 13.61
N VAL A 106 19.21 -25.94 13.90
CA VAL A 106 18.59 -26.31 15.19
C VAL A 106 19.37 -25.85 16.43
N ASN A 107 18.75 -24.94 17.20
CA ASN A 107 18.94 -24.68 18.63
C ASN A 107 17.62 -24.12 19.19
N GLN A 108 16.88 -24.93 19.96
CA GLN A 108 15.41 -24.92 20.00
C GLN A 108 14.72 -23.71 20.67
N THR A 109 15.35 -22.96 21.58
CA THR A 109 14.61 -21.98 22.41
C THR A 109 14.63 -20.54 21.89
N GLN A 110 15.77 -20.00 21.47
CA GLN A 110 15.82 -18.63 20.89
C GLN A 110 15.34 -18.57 19.43
N LEU A 111 15.35 -19.70 18.73
CA LEU A 111 14.84 -19.80 17.37
C LEU A 111 13.32 -19.81 17.32
N ASP A 112 12.63 -20.35 18.33
CA ASP A 112 11.17 -20.40 18.34
C ASP A 112 10.54 -19.01 18.39
N GLU A 113 11.11 -18.07 19.16
CA GLU A 113 10.62 -16.68 19.17
C GLU A 113 10.85 -15.97 17.83
N ARG A 114 12.06 -16.08 17.26
CA ARG A 114 12.38 -15.50 15.95
C ARG A 114 11.56 -16.12 14.82
N ALA A 115 11.37 -17.44 14.84
CA ALA A 115 10.57 -18.16 13.87
C ALA A 115 9.09 -17.78 13.98
N LYS A 116 8.58 -17.58 15.20
CA LYS A 116 7.21 -17.09 15.45
C LYS A 116 7.01 -15.67 14.92
N GLU A 117 7.96 -14.77 15.16
CA GLU A 117 7.94 -13.41 14.59
C GLU A 117 7.99 -13.43 13.07
N GLN A 118 8.89 -14.24 12.49
CA GLN A 118 9.01 -14.39 11.05
C GLN A 118 7.73 -14.97 10.43
N ARG A 119 7.14 -16.00 11.03
CA ARG A 119 5.87 -16.58 10.60
C ARG A 119 4.74 -15.56 10.63
N LYS A 120 4.70 -14.72 11.68
CA LYS A 120 3.74 -13.62 11.80
C LYS A 120 3.93 -12.60 10.68
N LEU A 121 5.16 -12.20 10.37
CA LEU A 121 5.47 -11.28 9.27
C LEU A 121 5.09 -11.85 7.91
N THR A 122 5.38 -13.13 7.66
CA THR A 122 4.99 -13.84 6.44
C THR A 122 3.47 -13.91 6.31
N PHE A 123 2.78 -14.33 7.36
CA PHE A 123 1.31 -14.40 7.38
C PHE A 123 0.68 -13.03 7.12
N THR A 124 1.21 -11.98 7.74
CA THR A 124 0.74 -10.60 7.51
C THR A 124 0.95 -10.18 6.06
N SER A 125 2.11 -10.49 5.49
CA SER A 125 2.42 -10.14 4.10
C SER A 125 1.54 -10.90 3.10
N LEU A 126 1.25 -12.18 3.37
CA LEU A 126 0.31 -12.99 2.60
C LEU A 126 -1.12 -12.43 2.69
N LEU A 127 -1.55 -12.05 3.89
CA LEU A 127 -2.88 -11.47 4.11
C LEU A 127 -3.02 -10.12 3.39
N THR A 128 -2.00 -9.26 3.50
CA THR A 128 -1.91 -8.00 2.76
C THR A 128 -1.97 -8.26 1.25
N LEU A 129 -1.25 -9.26 0.73
CA LEU A 129 -1.28 -9.60 -0.69
C LEU A 129 -2.67 -10.08 -1.15
N ALA A 130 -3.26 -11.03 -0.42
CA ALA A 130 -4.57 -11.57 -0.75
C ALA A 130 -5.63 -10.45 -0.73
N PHE A 131 -5.59 -9.61 0.30
CA PHE A 131 -6.48 -8.47 0.42
C PHE A 131 -6.26 -7.47 -0.73
N PHE A 132 -5.01 -7.17 -1.08
CA PHE A 132 -4.66 -6.31 -2.20
C PHE A 132 -5.19 -6.87 -3.53
N ILE A 133 -5.02 -8.17 -3.80
CA ILE A 133 -5.54 -8.80 -5.03
C ILE A 133 -7.06 -8.67 -5.07
N ILE A 134 -7.76 -9.04 -4.00
CA ILE A 134 -9.23 -9.01 -3.95
C ILE A 134 -9.78 -7.59 -4.15
N THR A 135 -9.14 -6.60 -3.54
CA THR A 135 -9.64 -5.22 -3.52
C THR A 135 -9.16 -4.36 -4.69
N TYR A 136 -8.02 -4.68 -5.28
CA TYR A 136 -7.38 -3.84 -6.30
C TYR A 136 -7.46 -4.45 -7.72
N LEU A 137 -7.43 -5.78 -7.85
CA LEU A 137 -7.52 -6.44 -9.16
C LEU A 137 -8.80 -6.06 -9.94
N PRO A 138 -9.99 -5.93 -9.31
CA PRO A 138 -11.20 -5.54 -10.04
C PRO A 138 -11.07 -4.18 -10.75
N LEU A 139 -10.40 -3.22 -10.12
CA LEU A 139 -10.13 -1.91 -10.73
C LEU A 139 -9.22 -2.05 -11.96
N VAL A 140 -8.13 -2.82 -11.84
CA VAL A 140 -7.20 -3.04 -12.96
C VAL A 140 -7.90 -3.72 -14.13
N ILE A 141 -8.73 -4.72 -13.87
CA ILE A 141 -9.51 -5.39 -14.92
C ILE A 141 -10.47 -4.40 -15.58
N HIS A 142 -11.19 -3.59 -14.80
CA HIS A 142 -12.08 -2.56 -15.33
C HIS A 142 -11.34 -1.57 -16.24
N GLU A 143 -10.19 -1.06 -15.81
CA GLU A 143 -9.36 -0.14 -16.59
C GLU A 143 -8.81 -0.77 -17.88
N LEU A 144 -8.38 -2.04 -17.83
CA LEU A 144 -7.93 -2.77 -19.02
C LEU A 144 -9.06 -2.95 -20.03
N ILE A 145 -10.27 -3.28 -19.56
CA ILE A 145 -11.45 -3.40 -20.42
C ILE A 145 -11.81 -2.02 -21.00
N ALA A 146 -11.71 -0.95 -20.21
CA ALA A 146 -11.98 0.41 -20.68
C ALA A 146 -10.99 0.84 -21.79
N ILE A 147 -9.70 0.53 -21.63
CA ILE A 147 -8.67 0.77 -22.66
C ILE A 147 -8.98 -0.05 -23.92
N ALA A 148 -9.33 -1.34 -23.77
CA ALA A 148 -9.59 -2.22 -24.90
C ALA A 148 -10.86 -1.83 -25.70
N ASN A 149 -11.86 -1.25 -25.05
CA ASN A 149 -13.13 -0.88 -25.66
C ASN A 149 -13.24 0.62 -25.96
N PHE A 150 -12.12 1.32 -26.09
CA PHE A 150 -12.08 2.78 -26.25
C PHE A 150 -12.96 3.31 -27.39
N ASN A 151 -13.11 2.57 -28.49
CA ASN A 151 -13.93 2.97 -29.64
C ASN A 151 -15.44 2.74 -29.45
N ILE A 152 -15.87 2.14 -28.33
CA ILE A 152 -17.28 1.77 -28.11
C ILE A 152 -17.97 2.89 -27.32
N SER A 153 -18.82 3.62 -28.06
CA SER A 153 -19.88 4.59 -27.67
C SER A 153 -20.09 4.94 -26.18
N TYR A 154 -20.43 6.22 -25.93
CA TYR A 154 -20.89 6.81 -24.67
C TYR A 154 -21.80 5.92 -23.79
N LEU A 155 -22.62 5.05 -24.41
CA LEU A 155 -23.47 4.09 -23.70
C LEU A 155 -22.68 3.09 -22.82
N TYR A 156 -21.46 2.73 -23.22
CA TYR A 156 -20.56 1.86 -22.46
C TYR A 156 -20.11 2.55 -21.17
N HIS A 157 -19.73 3.84 -21.26
CA HIS A 157 -19.32 4.65 -20.10
C HIS A 157 -20.42 4.75 -19.04
N THR A 158 -21.67 4.94 -19.46
CA THR A 158 -22.80 5.03 -18.52
C THR A 158 -23.06 3.71 -17.81
N LYS A 159 -22.97 2.58 -18.52
CA LYS A 159 -23.20 1.24 -17.94
C LYS A 159 -22.07 0.81 -16.99
N THR A 160 -20.82 1.16 -17.30
CA THR A 160 -19.67 0.80 -16.48
C THR A 160 -19.39 1.76 -15.33
N HIS A 161 -20.13 2.88 -15.23
CA HIS A 161 -19.96 3.86 -14.17
C HIS A 161 -20.18 3.25 -12.78
N THR A 162 -21.26 2.49 -12.58
CA THR A 162 -21.54 1.84 -11.29
C THR A 162 -20.45 0.84 -10.92
N LEU A 163 -19.97 0.07 -11.89
CA LEU A 163 -18.85 -0.86 -11.68
C LEU A 163 -17.57 -0.12 -11.28
N ASN A 164 -17.27 1.00 -11.95
CA ASN A 164 -16.14 1.83 -11.59
C ASN A 164 -16.22 2.29 -10.13
N GLN A 165 -17.37 2.83 -9.70
CA GLN A 165 -17.57 3.25 -8.30
C GLN A 165 -17.35 2.11 -7.30
N VAL A 166 -17.85 0.91 -7.60
CA VAL A 166 -17.62 -0.28 -6.76
C VAL A 166 -16.12 -0.61 -6.68
N THR A 167 -15.41 -0.60 -7.81
CA THR A 167 -13.96 -0.88 -7.82
C THR A 167 -13.15 0.19 -7.08
N LEU A 168 -13.56 1.46 -7.13
CA LEU A 168 -12.93 2.54 -6.37
C LEU A 168 -13.19 2.40 -4.86
N ILE A 169 -14.39 2.00 -4.46
CA ILE A 169 -14.69 1.69 -3.04
C ILE A 169 -13.82 0.53 -2.57
N LEU A 170 -13.68 -0.54 -3.37
CA LEU A 170 -12.78 -1.65 -3.05
C LEU A 170 -11.33 -1.18 -2.92
N GLN A 171 -10.84 -0.33 -3.82
CA GLN A 171 -9.52 0.27 -3.71
C GLN A 171 -9.35 1.11 -2.43
N CYS A 172 -10.36 1.90 -2.04
CA CYS A 172 -10.34 2.63 -0.77
C CYS A 172 -10.29 1.66 0.42
N CYS A 173 -11.05 0.57 0.37
CA CYS A 173 -10.98 -0.52 1.34
C CYS A 173 -9.58 -1.14 1.41
N ASN A 174 -8.85 -1.26 0.30
CA ASN A 174 -7.44 -1.72 0.29
C ASN A 174 -6.56 -0.84 1.19
N HIS A 175 -6.63 0.48 1.02
CA HIS A 175 -5.80 1.42 1.79
C HIS A 175 -6.11 1.35 3.28
N THR A 176 -7.39 1.30 3.64
CA THR A 176 -7.84 1.22 5.03
C THR A 176 -7.59 -0.17 5.64
N GLY A 177 -7.85 -1.24 4.90
CA GLY A 177 -7.68 -2.61 5.37
C GLY A 177 -6.22 -2.96 5.61
N ASN A 178 -5.29 -2.44 4.80
CA ASN A 178 -3.86 -2.60 5.06
C ASN A 178 -3.47 -2.04 6.43
N PHE A 179 -3.99 -0.88 6.84
CA PHE A 179 -3.78 -0.34 8.19
C PHE A 179 -4.30 -1.28 9.29
N PHE A 180 -5.52 -1.81 9.14
CA PHE A 180 -6.08 -2.77 10.10
C PHE A 180 -5.30 -4.08 10.17
N ILE A 181 -4.86 -4.60 9.03
CA ILE A 181 -4.01 -5.81 8.96
C ILE A 181 -2.74 -5.59 9.79
N TYR A 182 -2.07 -4.43 9.70
CA TYR A 182 -0.89 -4.16 10.52
C TYR A 182 -1.18 -4.05 12.00
N ILE A 183 -2.31 -3.45 12.38
CA ILE A 183 -2.72 -3.37 13.79
C ILE A 183 -2.96 -4.77 14.36
N ILE A 184 -3.70 -5.61 13.64
CA ILE A 184 -4.00 -6.99 14.07
C ILE A 184 -2.71 -7.82 14.13
N ALA A 185 -1.84 -7.66 13.14
CA ALA A 185 -0.60 -8.41 13.02
C ALA A 185 0.50 -7.96 13.98
N ASN A 186 0.47 -6.76 14.53
CA ASN A 186 1.54 -6.27 15.40
C ASN A 186 0.97 -5.86 16.76
N SER A 187 1.18 -6.73 17.75
CA SER A 187 0.73 -6.54 19.12
C SER A 187 1.33 -5.29 19.77
N THR A 188 2.57 -4.95 19.43
CA THR A 188 3.25 -3.74 19.89
C THR A 188 2.61 -2.49 19.28
N LEU A 189 2.31 -2.50 17.97
CA LEU A 189 1.57 -1.40 17.34
C LEU A 189 0.16 -1.26 17.92
N ARG A 190 -0.56 -2.37 18.13
CA ARG A 190 -1.87 -2.37 18.79
C ARG A 190 -1.81 -1.77 20.19
N MET A 191 -0.82 -2.15 20.99
CA MET A 191 -0.66 -1.64 22.35
C MET A 191 -0.29 -0.14 22.35
N ASN A 192 0.62 0.29 21.48
CA ASN A 192 0.95 1.70 21.30
C ASN A 192 -0.25 2.53 20.82
N PHE A 193 -1.07 1.97 19.92
CA PHE A 193 -2.29 2.60 19.44
C PHE A 193 -3.30 2.76 20.58
N LEU A 194 -3.59 1.68 21.32
CA LEU A 194 -4.47 1.73 22.48
C LEU A 194 -3.98 2.72 23.53
N GLN A 195 -2.68 2.72 23.86
CA GLN A 195 -2.10 3.68 24.81
C GLN A 195 -2.27 5.14 24.38
N ARG A 196 -2.13 5.44 23.08
CA ARG A 196 -2.36 6.80 22.57
C ARG A 196 -3.84 7.18 22.68
N PHE A 197 -4.75 6.27 22.32
CA PHE A 197 -6.19 6.53 22.41
C PHE A 197 -6.69 6.63 23.86
N THR A 198 -6.17 5.82 24.79
CA THR A 198 -6.54 5.89 26.21
C THR A 198 -5.94 7.09 26.91
N LYS A 199 -4.71 7.50 26.58
CA LYS A 199 -4.12 8.77 27.05
C LYS A 199 -4.88 9.99 26.53
N VAL A 200 -5.29 9.96 25.27
CA VAL A 200 -6.17 11.01 24.71
C VAL A 200 -7.51 11.00 25.44
N LYS A 201 -8.08 9.83 25.78
CA LYS A 201 -9.31 9.75 26.58
C LYS A 201 -9.14 10.38 27.97
N ALA A 202 -8.03 10.11 28.66
CA ALA A 202 -7.71 10.74 29.94
C ALA A 202 -7.46 12.25 29.84
N ALA A 203 -6.96 12.73 28.69
CA ALA A 203 -6.74 14.16 28.44
C ALA A 203 -7.98 14.91 27.92
N VAL A 204 -9.00 14.19 27.42
CA VAL A 204 -10.20 14.76 26.77
C VAL A 204 -11.48 14.60 27.63
N GLY A 205 -11.45 13.83 28.72
CA GLY A 205 -12.47 13.81 29.77
C GLY A 205 -11.99 12.92 30.92
N VAL A 206 -12.03 13.32 32.19
CA VAL A 206 -13.19 13.84 32.91
C VAL A 206 -12.69 14.64 34.13
N ASP A 207 -12.63 15.98 34.01
CA ASP A 207 -12.74 16.91 35.15
C ASP A 207 -14.23 17.16 35.43
N SER A 208 -15.01 16.09 35.58
CA SER A 208 -16.37 16.22 36.14
C SER A 208 -16.34 15.69 37.57
N THR A 209 -16.65 16.61 38.48
CA THR A 209 -17.02 16.45 39.90
C THR A 209 -15.89 16.26 40.90
N THR A 210 -15.19 17.35 41.20
CA THR A 210 -14.94 17.72 42.60
C THR A 210 -16.29 17.85 43.32
N PRO A 211 -16.57 17.08 44.39
CA PRO A 211 -17.69 17.39 45.26
C PRO A 211 -17.35 18.66 46.03
N SER A 212 -18.05 19.76 45.74
CA SER A 212 -18.09 20.91 46.62
C SER A 212 -18.78 20.49 47.92
N VAL A 213 -18.04 20.71 49.01
CA VAL A 213 -18.41 20.55 50.42
C VAL A 213 -19.76 21.19 50.73
#